data_AF-A0A137P826-F1
#
_entry.id   AF-A0A137P826-F1
#
_cell.length_a   1.000
_cell.length_b   1.000
_cell.length_c   1.000
_cell.angle_alpha   90.00
_cell.angle_beta   90.00
_cell.angle_gamma   90.00
#
_symmetry.space_group_name_H-M   'P 1'
#
loop_
_entity.id
_entity.type
_entity.pdbx_description
1 polymer ?
#
loop_
_entity_poly.entity_id
_entity_poly.type
_entity_poly.pdbx_seq_one_letter_code
_entity_poly.pdbx_strand_id
1 'polypeptide(L)'
;EVGIEKNVIASDNIDIESINTANRGFKNTRKLKEKENLVNALLNIKASNIYVKCLVKRKNIQDQEAGITYYSEQLDQFYQIYASDKSDVQAKNNLLLLLYKIGEFINTLDCYADFNKALSKFKFRSMYKRFSRISKAVYNVWKPNTEFNLLKIGEFSLYWFDNLNQNDIEEVRESIHRL
;
A
#
# COMPACT_ATOMS: atom_id res chain seq x y z
N GLU A 1 19.07 -28.25 -59.98
CA GLU A 1 18.33 -27.05 -59.52
C GLU A 1 17.35 -27.50 -58.45
N VAL A 2 17.55 -27.05 -57.21
CA VAL A 2 16.64 -27.35 -56.09
C VAL A 2 16.21 -25.99 -55.53
N GLY A 3 14.95 -25.64 -55.79
CA GLY A 3 14.34 -24.36 -55.45
C GLY A 3 14.15 -24.21 -53.94
N ILE A 4 14.64 -23.10 -53.40
CA ILE A 4 14.37 -22.67 -52.02
C ILE A 4 13.05 -21.91 -52.04
N GLU A 5 11.96 -22.54 -51.60
CA GLU A 5 10.74 -21.82 -51.26
C GLU A 5 10.96 -21.04 -49.95
N LYS A 6 11.11 -19.72 -50.09
CA LYS A 6 11.03 -18.79 -48.97
C LYS A 6 9.58 -18.72 -48.51
N ASN A 7 9.28 -19.41 -47.42
CA ASN A 7 8.04 -19.22 -46.68
C ASN A 7 8.08 -17.83 -46.01
N VAL A 8 7.54 -16.82 -46.71
CA VAL A 8 7.33 -15.48 -46.16
C VAL A 8 6.13 -15.58 -45.22
N ILE A 9 6.39 -15.73 -43.92
CA ILE A 9 5.37 -15.54 -42.89
C ILE A 9 5.01 -14.06 -42.94
N ALA A 10 3.85 -13.76 -43.51
CA ALA A 10 3.23 -12.44 -43.41
C ALA A 10 3.07 -12.11 -41.92
N SER A 11 3.74 -11.05 -41.48
CA SER A 11 3.53 -10.50 -40.15
C SER A 11 2.11 -9.95 -40.10
N ASP A 12 1.21 -10.70 -39.47
CA ASP A 12 -0.11 -10.21 -39.11
C ASP A 12 0.06 -8.88 -38.37
N ASN A 13 -0.61 -7.85 -38.89
CA ASN A 13 -0.78 -6.57 -38.24
C ASN A 13 -1.49 -6.82 -36.91
N ILE A 14 -0.71 -7.02 -35.85
CA ILE A 14 -1.17 -7.03 -34.49
C ILE A 14 -1.89 -5.70 -34.27
N ASP A 15 -3.22 -5.73 -34.18
CA ASP A 15 -4.04 -4.54 -33.92
C ASP A 15 -3.73 -4.04 -32.51
N ILE A 16 -2.79 -3.10 -32.45
CA ILE A 16 -2.28 -2.46 -31.24
C ILE A 16 -3.43 -1.80 -30.45
N GLU A 17 -4.50 -1.36 -31.12
CA GLU A 17 -5.63 -0.66 -30.51
C GLU A 17 -6.56 -1.63 -29.76
N SER A 18 -6.79 -2.81 -30.33
CA SER A 18 -7.52 -3.90 -29.66
C SER A 18 -6.80 -4.39 -28.39
N ILE A 19 -5.47 -4.54 -28.46
CA ILE A 19 -4.63 -4.94 -27.32
C ILE A 19 -4.62 -3.86 -26.25
N ASN A 20 -4.54 -2.59 -26.64
CA ASN A 20 -4.58 -1.48 -25.69
C ASN A 20 -5.93 -1.39 -24.98
N THR A 21 -7.03 -1.66 -25.67
CA THR A 21 -8.38 -1.65 -25.09
C THR A 21 -8.58 -2.82 -24.13
N ALA A 22 -8.16 -4.03 -24.51
CA ALA A 22 -8.17 -5.20 -23.62
C ALA A 22 -7.30 -4.99 -22.37
N ASN A 23 -6.11 -4.41 -22.53
CA ASN A 23 -5.20 -4.08 -21.44
C ASN A 23 -5.79 -3.02 -20.49
N ARG A 24 -6.53 -2.02 -21.01
CA ARG A 24 -7.26 -1.03 -20.19
C ARG A 24 -8.39 -1.69 -19.40
N GLY A 25 -9.18 -2.54 -20.06
CA GLY A 25 -10.24 -3.32 -19.40
C GLY A 25 -9.70 -4.17 -18.25
N PHE A 26 -8.63 -4.93 -18.51
CA PHE A 26 -7.99 -5.79 -17.50
C PHE A 26 -7.43 -5.01 -16.30
N LYS A 27 -6.77 -3.86 -16.55
CA LYS A 27 -6.27 -2.98 -15.48
C LYS A 27 -7.40 -2.44 -14.60
N ASN A 28 -8.54 -2.08 -15.20
CA ASN A 28 -9.70 -1.59 -14.47
C ASN A 28 -10.33 -2.70 -13.61
N THR A 29 -10.48 -3.92 -14.14
CA THR A 29 -10.99 -5.08 -13.37
C THR A 29 -10.08 -5.41 -12.20
N ARG A 30 -8.76 -5.38 -12.40
CA ARG A 30 -7.79 -5.61 -11.32
C ARG A 30 -7.91 -4.55 -10.23
N LYS A 31 -7.97 -3.27 -10.60
CA LYS A 31 -8.09 -2.17 -9.63
C LYS A 31 -9.38 -2.29 -8.80
N LEU A 32 -10.49 -2.65 -9.44
CA LEU A 32 -11.76 -2.89 -8.75
C LEU A 32 -11.63 -4.03 -7.73
N LYS A 33 -11.05 -5.17 -8.14
CA LYS A 33 -10.82 -6.31 -7.25
C LYS A 33 -9.91 -5.98 -6.06
N GLU A 34 -8.86 -5.18 -6.29
CA GLU A 34 -7.97 -4.72 -5.20
C GLU A 34 -8.73 -3.85 -4.19
N LYS A 35 -9.62 -2.96 -4.65
CA LYS A 35 -10.50 -2.16 -3.78
C LYS A 35 -11.48 -3.04 -2.99
N GLU A 36 -12.16 -3.98 -3.64
CA GLU A 36 -13.12 -4.88 -2.99
C GLU A 36 -12.44 -5.72 -1.89
N ASN A 37 -11.26 -6.27 -2.19
CA ASN A 37 -10.46 -6.99 -1.20
C ASN A 37 -10.08 -6.10 -0.01
N LEU A 38 -9.68 -4.85 -0.26
CA LEU A 38 -9.37 -3.90 0.79
C LEU A 38 -10.58 -3.62 1.69
N VAL A 39 -11.73 -3.31 1.10
CA VAL A 39 -12.99 -3.06 1.83
C VAL A 39 -13.36 -4.28 2.66
N ASN A 40 -13.36 -5.47 2.06
CA ASN A 40 -13.70 -6.72 2.74
C ASN A 40 -12.74 -7.02 3.91
N ALA A 41 -11.43 -6.83 3.73
CA ALA A 41 -10.46 -7.03 4.80
C ALA A 41 -10.69 -6.06 5.96
N LEU A 42 -10.93 -4.77 5.66
CA LEU A 42 -11.13 -3.74 6.67
C LEU A 42 -12.47 -3.85 7.42
N LEU A 43 -13.56 -4.24 6.74
CA LEU A 43 -14.87 -4.48 7.36
C LEU A 43 -14.83 -5.63 8.38
N ASN A 44 -14.11 -6.70 8.04
CA ASN A 44 -14.10 -7.93 8.85
C ASN A 44 -13.14 -7.88 10.06
N ILE A 45 -12.34 -6.83 10.20
CA ILE A 45 -11.40 -6.65 11.33
C ILE A 45 -12.06 -6.82 12.70
N LYS A 46 -13.30 -6.32 12.87
CA LYS A 46 -14.02 -6.38 14.15
C LYS A 46 -14.38 -7.81 14.55
N ALA A 47 -14.65 -8.68 13.58
CA ALA A 47 -15.02 -10.08 13.78
C ALA A 47 -13.81 -11.03 13.75
N SER A 48 -12.61 -10.50 13.46
CA SER A 48 -11.39 -11.29 13.35
C SER A 48 -10.89 -11.77 14.73
N ASN A 49 -10.61 -13.07 14.81
CA ASN A 49 -10.00 -13.72 15.98
C ASN A 49 -8.46 -13.68 15.95
N ILE A 50 -7.87 -12.92 15.02
CA ILE A 50 -6.41 -12.85 14.86
C ILE A 50 -5.80 -12.04 15.99
N TYR A 51 -4.77 -12.60 16.61
CA TYR A 51 -3.99 -11.97 17.66
C TYR A 51 -2.58 -11.66 17.16
N VAL A 52 -2.30 -10.37 16.93
CA VAL A 52 -0.95 -9.89 16.63
C VAL A 52 -0.48 -9.01 17.79
N LYS A 53 0.72 -9.32 18.31
CA LYS A 53 1.37 -8.47 19.30
C LYS A 53 1.71 -7.11 18.70
N CYS A 54 1.34 -6.03 19.39
CA CYS A 54 1.75 -4.68 19.01
C CYS A 54 3.24 -4.49 19.30
N LEU A 55 4.02 -4.25 18.25
CA LEU A 55 5.45 -3.93 18.31
C LEU A 55 5.72 -2.44 18.06
N VAL A 56 4.77 -1.74 17.45
CA VAL A 56 4.90 -0.30 17.16
C VAL A 56 4.76 0.49 18.46
N LYS A 57 5.86 1.12 18.90
CA LYS A 57 5.87 1.92 20.13
C LYS A 57 5.09 3.22 19.94
N ARG A 58 4.31 3.60 20.97
CA ARG A 58 3.76 4.95 21.07
C ARG A 58 4.89 5.92 21.40
N LYS A 59 5.02 6.98 20.61
CA LYS A 59 5.94 8.07 20.87
C LYS A 59 5.20 9.39 20.67
N ASN A 60 5.24 10.25 21.68
CA ASN A 60 4.72 11.61 21.54
C ASN A 60 5.77 12.43 20.77
N ILE A 61 5.47 12.78 19.53
CA ILE A 61 6.34 13.55 18.65
C ILE A 61 5.68 14.91 18.47
N GLN A 62 6.32 15.94 19.03
CA GLN A 62 5.84 17.31 18.99
C GLN A 62 6.62 18.16 17.98
N ASP A 63 7.75 17.67 17.50
CA ASP A 63 8.60 18.34 16.53
C ASP A 63 8.76 17.49 15.25
N GLN A 64 8.81 18.19 14.12
CA GLN A 64 8.85 17.60 12.79
C GLN A 64 10.17 16.85 12.53
N GLU A 65 11.32 17.40 12.90
CA GLU A 65 12.62 16.79 12.63
C GLU A 65 12.81 15.50 13.42
N ALA A 66 12.47 15.55 14.71
CA ALA A 66 12.50 14.38 15.59
C ALA A 66 11.57 13.27 15.07
N GLY A 67 10.41 13.66 14.54
CA GLY A 67 9.44 12.75 13.97
C GLY A 67 9.89 12.10 12.66
N ILE A 68 10.44 12.88 11.74
CA ILE A 68 10.96 12.39 10.47
C ILE A 68 12.07 11.37 10.72
N THR A 69 13.01 11.70 11.61
CA THR A 69 14.10 10.79 12.00
C THR A 69 13.55 9.49 12.54
N TYR A 70 12.71 9.56 13.58
CA TYR A 70 12.12 8.38 14.21
C TYR A 70 11.32 7.52 13.23
N TYR A 71 10.38 8.10 12.49
CA TYR A 71 9.51 7.34 11.61
C TYR A 71 10.24 6.77 10.39
N SER A 72 11.28 7.44 9.90
CA SER A 72 12.11 6.89 8.81
C SER A 72 12.92 5.68 9.26
N GLU A 73 13.51 5.72 10.46
CA GLU A 73 14.23 4.59 11.06
C GLU A 73 13.29 3.42 11.40
N GLN A 74 12.12 3.71 11.98
CA GLN A 74 11.11 2.68 12.25
C GLN A 74 10.63 2.03 10.95
N LEU A 75 10.38 2.83 9.90
CA LEU A 75 9.94 2.29 8.62
C LEU A 75 10.99 1.36 8.01
N ASP A 76 12.28 1.71 8.11
CA ASP A 76 13.37 0.83 7.67
C ASP A 76 13.37 -0.49 8.45
N GLN A 77 13.34 -0.43 9.78
CA GLN A 77 13.32 -1.62 10.64
C GLN A 77 12.13 -2.55 10.34
N PHE A 78 10.91 -2.02 10.33
CA PHE A 78 9.71 -2.83 10.07
C PHE A 78 9.65 -3.34 8.61
N TYR A 79 10.20 -2.59 7.65
CA TYR A 79 10.34 -3.08 6.29
C TYR A 79 11.30 -4.26 6.21
N GLN A 80 12.46 -4.22 6.87
CA GLN A 80 13.39 -5.36 6.85
C GLN A 80 12.75 -6.63 7.41
N ILE A 81 11.97 -6.51 8.51
CA ILE A 81 11.22 -7.62 9.11
C ILE A 81 10.17 -8.17 8.13
N TYR A 82 9.39 -7.29 7.50
CA TYR A 82 8.42 -7.70 6.48
C TYR A 82 9.08 -8.32 5.23
N ALA A 83 10.26 -7.82 4.85
CA ALA A 83 10.97 -8.29 3.67
C ALA A 83 11.61 -9.68 3.87
N SER A 84 11.94 -10.06 5.11
CA SER A 84 12.49 -11.40 5.39
C SER A 84 11.44 -12.50 5.26
N ASP A 85 10.19 -12.22 5.63
CA ASP A 85 9.06 -13.12 5.39
C ASP A 85 7.78 -12.33 5.07
N LYS A 86 7.42 -12.30 3.78
CA LYS A 86 6.20 -11.64 3.30
C LYS A 86 4.93 -12.46 3.56
N SER A 87 5.02 -13.64 4.18
CA SER A 87 3.84 -14.39 4.63
C SER A 87 3.50 -14.07 6.10
N ASP A 88 4.46 -13.57 6.89
CA ASP A 88 4.28 -13.26 8.31
C ASP A 88 3.20 -12.18 8.55
N VAL A 89 2.09 -12.61 9.13
CA VAL A 89 0.95 -11.77 9.51
C VAL A 89 1.33 -10.75 10.59
N GLN A 90 2.21 -11.12 11.53
CA GLN A 90 2.66 -10.22 12.58
C GLN A 90 3.49 -9.08 12.02
N ALA A 91 4.43 -9.37 11.11
CA ALA A 91 5.21 -8.35 10.42
C ALA A 91 4.32 -7.42 9.59
N LYS A 92 3.40 -7.98 8.79
CA LYS A 92 2.47 -7.22 7.95
C LYS A 92 1.59 -6.28 8.74
N ASN A 93 0.91 -6.76 9.78
CA ASN A 93 -0.08 -5.97 10.49
C ASN A 93 0.59 -4.86 11.33
N ASN A 94 1.78 -5.13 11.89
CA ASN A 94 2.55 -4.08 12.53
C ASN A 94 3.08 -3.05 11.53
N LEU A 95 3.52 -3.46 10.34
CA LEU A 95 3.88 -2.52 9.28
C LEU A 95 2.67 -1.66 8.87
N LEU A 96 1.48 -2.23 8.76
CA LEU A 96 0.24 -1.48 8.47
C LEU A 96 -0.06 -0.44 9.56
N LEU A 97 0.04 -0.83 10.84
CA LEU A 97 -0.13 0.08 11.97
C LEU A 97 0.93 1.20 11.95
N LEU A 98 2.18 0.87 11.64
CA LEU A 98 3.23 1.88 11.51
C LEU A 98 2.93 2.85 10.36
N LEU A 99 2.51 2.35 9.20
CA LEU A 99 2.12 3.18 8.05
C LEU A 99 0.95 4.10 8.39
N TYR A 100 -0.04 3.62 9.16
CA TYR A 100 -1.10 4.48 9.69
C TYR A 100 -0.53 5.64 10.52
N LYS A 101 0.36 5.34 11.48
CA LYS A 101 0.99 6.36 12.35
C LYS A 101 1.88 7.35 11.57
N ILE A 102 2.58 6.88 10.54
CA ILE A 102 3.34 7.74 9.64
C ILE A 102 2.39 8.68 8.88
N GLY A 103 1.26 8.16 8.39
CA GLY A 103 0.24 8.97 7.71
C GLY A 103 -0.35 10.05 8.61
N GLU A 104 -0.70 9.68 9.85
CA GLU A 104 -1.15 10.60 10.89
C GLU A 104 -0.11 11.70 11.15
N PHE A 105 1.13 11.32 11.42
CA PHE A 105 2.23 12.26 11.68
C PHE A 105 2.44 13.25 10.52
N ILE A 106 2.55 12.72 9.30
CA ILE A 106 2.76 13.52 8.09
C ILE A 106 1.62 14.52 7.90
N ASN A 107 0.38 14.11 8.16
CA ASN A 107 -0.79 14.96 7.97
C ASN A 107 -0.91 16.01 9.08
N THR A 108 -0.65 15.63 10.33
CA THR A 108 -0.75 16.53 11.49
C THR A 108 0.32 17.63 11.47
N LEU A 109 1.54 17.31 11.02
CA LEU A 109 2.64 18.29 10.94
C LEU A 109 2.93 18.79 9.52
N ASP A 110 2.09 18.45 8.54
CA ASP A 110 2.24 18.83 7.12
C ASP A 110 3.67 18.62 6.54
N CYS A 111 4.31 17.51 6.88
CA CYS A 111 5.75 17.30 6.63
C CYS A 111 6.07 16.28 5.52
N TYR A 112 5.13 16.06 4.59
CA TYR A 112 5.24 15.00 3.59
C TYR A 112 6.46 15.11 2.68
N ALA A 113 6.81 16.33 2.25
CA ALA A 113 7.94 16.56 1.37
C ALA A 113 9.27 16.25 2.07
N ASP A 114 9.45 16.74 3.29
CA ASP A 114 10.65 16.52 4.08
C ASP A 114 10.82 15.05 4.51
N PHE A 115 9.72 14.39 4.87
CA PHE A 115 9.74 12.95 5.13
C PHE A 115 10.20 12.17 3.90
N ASN A 116 9.68 12.47 2.70
CA ASN A 116 10.12 11.82 1.46
C ASN A 116 11.58 12.11 1.11
N LYS A 117 12.06 13.32 1.43
CA LYS A 117 13.47 13.68 1.29
C LYS A 117 14.35 12.83 2.21
N ALA A 118 13.96 12.63 3.46
CA ALA A 118 14.68 11.75 4.39
C ALA A 118 14.72 10.30 3.88
N LEU A 119 13.60 9.78 3.37
CA LEU A 119 13.52 8.43 2.82
C LEU A 119 14.40 8.19 1.58
N SER A 120 14.77 9.24 0.86
CA SER A 120 15.63 9.13 -0.33
C SER A 120 17.06 8.66 -0.02
N LYS A 121 17.48 8.76 1.25
CA LYS A 121 18.81 8.36 1.74
C LYS A 121 18.96 6.84 1.89
N PHE A 122 17.86 6.10 1.97
CA PHE A 122 17.90 4.65 2.15
C PHE A 122 18.12 3.90 0.83
N LYS A 123 18.74 2.72 0.91
CA LYS A 123 19.07 1.84 -0.24
C LYS A 123 17.84 1.55 -1.11
N PHE A 124 16.69 1.27 -0.50
CA PHE A 124 15.44 0.92 -1.19
C PHE A 124 14.50 2.11 -1.40
N ARG A 125 15.04 3.28 -1.79
CA ARG A 125 14.32 4.56 -1.93
C ARG A 125 12.98 4.48 -2.68
N SER A 126 12.88 3.68 -3.74
CA SER A 126 11.63 3.53 -4.52
C SER A 126 10.53 2.86 -3.68
N MET A 127 10.90 1.87 -2.87
CA MET A 127 9.99 1.17 -1.97
C MET A 127 9.56 2.07 -0.81
N TYR A 128 10.48 2.86 -0.24
CA TYR A 128 10.12 3.80 0.82
C TYR A 128 9.22 4.94 0.35
N LYS A 129 9.45 5.50 -0.85
CA LYS A 129 8.53 6.47 -1.47
C LYS A 129 7.14 5.87 -1.68
N ARG A 130 7.07 4.59 -2.05
CA ARG A 130 5.80 3.86 -2.17
C ARG A 130 5.11 3.73 -0.82
N PHE A 131 5.82 3.35 0.23
CA PHE A 131 5.26 3.31 1.58
C PHE A 131 4.81 4.67 2.11
N SER A 132 5.50 5.76 1.77
CA SER A 132 5.03 7.11 2.11
C SER A 132 3.70 7.47 1.42
N ARG A 133 3.46 7.00 0.19
CA ARG A 133 2.15 7.13 -0.46
C ARG A 133 1.09 6.26 0.21
N ILE A 134 1.44 5.01 0.50
CA ILE A 134 0.54 4.07 1.19
C ILE A 134 0.18 4.60 2.59
N SER A 135 1.11 5.17 3.35
CA SER A 135 0.84 5.70 4.68
C SER A 135 -0.24 6.78 4.67
N LYS A 136 -0.18 7.68 3.67
CA LYS A 136 -1.26 8.67 3.45
C LYS A 136 -2.60 8.02 3.15
N ALA A 137 -2.61 7.05 2.24
CA ALA A 137 -3.84 6.34 1.87
C ALA A 137 -4.44 5.58 3.07
N VAL A 138 -3.62 4.83 3.80
CA VAL A 138 -4.01 4.09 5.01
C VAL A 138 -4.63 5.04 6.04
N TYR A 139 -3.97 6.15 6.38
CA TYR A 139 -4.49 7.11 7.36
C TYR A 139 -5.81 7.75 6.92
N ASN A 140 -5.96 8.07 5.63
CA ASN A 140 -7.19 8.70 5.14
C ASN A 140 -8.35 7.73 5.03
N VAL A 141 -8.08 6.48 4.65
CA VAL A 141 -9.07 5.39 4.61
C VAL A 141 -9.48 5.00 6.02
N TRP A 142 -8.51 4.76 6.90
CA TRP A 142 -8.72 4.19 8.22
C TRP A 142 -8.96 5.27 9.26
N LYS A 143 -10.19 5.43 9.76
CA LYS A 143 -10.50 6.39 10.85
C LYS A 143 -11.35 5.77 11.97
N PRO A 144 -10.93 4.65 12.60
CA PRO A 144 -11.69 4.05 13.69
C PRO A 144 -11.42 4.73 15.04
N ASN A 145 -12.23 4.37 16.05
CA ASN A 145 -12.02 4.76 17.45
C ASN A 145 -10.67 4.25 18.03
N THR A 146 -10.08 3.21 17.44
CA THR A 146 -8.76 2.70 17.86
C THR A 146 -7.95 2.18 16.68
N GLU A 147 -6.71 2.65 16.55
CA GLU A 147 -5.79 2.25 15.48
C GLU A 147 -5.38 0.77 15.59
N PHE A 148 -5.43 0.20 16.80
CA PHE A 148 -5.02 -1.19 17.06
C PHE A 148 -5.89 -2.24 16.38
N ASN A 149 -7.06 -1.85 15.87
CA ASN A 149 -7.87 -2.72 15.02
C ASN A 149 -7.11 -3.14 13.75
N LEU A 150 -6.14 -2.37 13.25
CA LEU A 150 -5.26 -2.78 12.14
C LEU A 150 -4.42 -4.02 12.46
N LEU A 151 -4.19 -4.32 13.74
CA LEU A 151 -3.48 -5.53 14.15
C LEU A 151 -4.28 -6.81 13.90
N LYS A 152 -5.59 -6.71 13.67
CA LYS A 152 -6.51 -7.85 13.49
C LYS A 152 -6.88 -8.14 12.04
N ILE A 153 -6.35 -7.37 11.07
CA ILE A 153 -6.73 -7.53 9.66
C ILE A 153 -6.41 -8.92 9.09
N GLY A 154 -5.37 -9.56 9.63
CA GLY A 154 -4.93 -10.87 9.19
C GLY A 154 -4.14 -10.83 7.89
N GLU A 155 -4.50 -11.67 6.94
CA GLU A 155 -3.88 -11.64 5.63
C GLU A 155 -4.41 -10.46 4.81
N PHE A 156 -3.50 -9.56 4.44
CA PHE A 156 -3.80 -8.48 3.52
C PHE A 156 -2.60 -8.20 2.61
N SER A 157 -2.81 -7.35 1.60
CA SER A 157 -1.77 -6.89 0.71
C SER A 157 -1.63 -5.37 0.75
N LEU A 158 -0.42 -4.87 1.02
CA LEU A 158 -0.10 -3.45 0.92
C LEU A 158 -0.32 -2.89 -0.50
N TYR A 159 -0.30 -3.77 -1.51
CA TYR A 159 -0.52 -3.40 -2.90
C TYR A 159 -1.93 -2.88 -3.18
N TRP A 160 -2.91 -3.23 -2.34
CA TRP A 160 -4.29 -2.78 -2.50
C TRP A 160 -4.45 -1.26 -2.29
N PHE A 161 -3.47 -0.60 -1.64
CA PHE A 161 -3.47 0.85 -1.43
C PHE A 161 -2.77 1.64 -2.55
N ASP A 162 -1.96 0.99 -3.40
CA ASP A 162 -1.02 1.72 -4.28
C ASP A 162 -1.67 2.57 -5.37
N ASN A 163 -2.85 2.16 -5.79
CA ASN A 163 -3.57 2.71 -6.93
C ASN A 163 -4.75 3.59 -6.53
N LEU A 164 -4.92 3.84 -5.22
CA LEU A 164 -6.00 4.66 -4.71
C LEU A 164 -5.70 6.14 -5.01
N ASN A 165 -6.57 6.76 -5.79
CA ASN A 165 -6.65 8.22 -5.90
C ASN A 165 -7.57 8.79 -4.80
N GLN A 166 -7.76 10.11 -4.78
CA GLN A 166 -8.56 10.76 -3.75
C GLN A 166 -10.03 10.30 -3.73
N ASN A 167 -10.65 10.08 -4.90
CA ASN A 167 -12.02 9.57 -4.99
C ASN A 167 -12.10 8.13 -4.49
N ASP A 168 -11.15 7.28 -4.88
CA ASP A 168 -11.07 5.90 -4.41
C ASP A 168 -10.91 5.81 -2.89
N ILE A 169 -10.11 6.71 -2.29
CA ILE A 169 -9.92 6.79 -0.84
C ILE A 169 -11.25 7.11 -0.16
N GLU A 170 -12.00 8.08 -0.69
CA GLU A 170 -13.30 8.47 -0.12
C GLU A 170 -14.31 7.33 -0.25
N GLU A 171 -14.45 6.72 -1.42
CA GLU A 171 -15.33 5.56 -1.65
C GLU A 171 -15.06 4.40 -0.68
N VAL A 172 -13.79 4.03 -0.50
CA VAL A 172 -13.38 2.96 0.42
C VAL A 172 -13.67 3.35 1.86
N ARG A 173 -13.34 4.59 2.25
CA ARG A 173 -13.59 5.11 3.61
C ARG A 173 -15.08 5.08 3.95
N GLU A 174 -15.92 5.59 3.05
CA GLU A 174 -17.36 5.56 3.22
C GLU A 174 -17.88 4.13 3.34
N SER A 175 -17.40 3.22 2.49
CA SER A 175 -17.83 1.81 2.52
C SER A 175 -17.56 1.12 3.87
N ILE A 176 -16.49 1.50 4.57
CA ILE A 176 -16.13 0.89 5.86
C ILE A 176 -16.69 1.63 7.09
N HIS A 177 -17.16 2.87 6.93
CA HIS A 177 -17.61 3.75 8.02
C HIS A 177 -19.05 4.26 7.90
N ARG A 178 -19.83 3.87 6.87
CA ARG A 178 -21.25 4.28 6.68
C ARG A 178 -22.27 3.54 7.58
N LEU A 179 -21.86 3.05 8.74
CA LEU A 179 -22.73 2.55 9.83
C LEU A 179 -22.53 3.41 11.07
#